data_AF-A0A926YKA3-F1
#
_entry.id   AF-A0A926YKA3-F1
#
_cell.length_a   1.000
_cell.length_b   1.000
_cell.length_c   1.000
_cell.angle_alpha   90.00
_cell.angle_beta   90.00
_cell.angle_gamma   90.00
#
_symmetry.space_group_name_H-M   'P 1'
#
loop_
_entity.id
_entity.type
_entity.pdbx_description
1 polymer ?
#
loop_
_entity_poly.entity_id
_entity_poly.type
_entity_poly.pdbx_seq_one_letter_code
_entity_poly.pdbx_strand_id
1 'polypeptide(L)'
;AWVFLQERIRGLQWFAIGLSVVGLLFILEPLNMQGTIASKLLAMLAGVSWAAGSIVAKKLREKVELDLLSLTAWQTVFGAIPLVVIALLVPSQPIVWSAPFIGALVYNVIPGTAIAMLLWLFVLNRLSAGTAGLGMLMTPVVGVLAAWLQLGEQPGLTEAIGMVLILAALVLNSLQALRQ
;
A
#
# COMPACT_ATOMS: atom_id res chain seq x y z
N ALA A 1 -2.47 -3.06 -14.58
CA ALA A 1 -1.92 -1.92 -15.35
C ALA A 1 -1.78 -2.27 -16.84
N TRP A 2 -0.99 -3.28 -17.21
CA TRP A 2 -0.73 -3.61 -18.62
C TRP A 2 -1.97 -3.80 -19.50
N VAL A 3 -2.94 -4.63 -19.10
CA VAL A 3 -4.16 -4.89 -19.91
C VAL A 3 -5.06 -3.66 -20.01
N PHE A 4 -5.32 -3.00 -18.87
CA PHE A 4 -6.36 -1.97 -18.77
C PHE A 4 -5.87 -0.55 -19.05
N LEU A 5 -4.62 -0.23 -18.71
CA LEU A 5 -4.01 1.10 -18.92
C LEU A 5 -3.01 1.08 -20.08
N GLN A 6 -2.77 -0.07 -20.72
CA GLN A 6 -1.76 -0.24 -21.78
C GLN A 6 -0.34 0.18 -21.38
N GLU A 7 -0.08 0.30 -20.07
CA GLU A 7 1.24 0.55 -19.49
C GLU A 7 2.10 -0.71 -19.66
N ARG A 8 2.92 -0.75 -20.71
CA ARG A 8 3.82 -1.87 -20.99
C ARG A 8 5.01 -1.84 -20.03
N ILE A 9 5.24 -2.96 -19.34
CA ILE A 9 6.43 -3.17 -18.51
C ILE A 9 7.62 -3.35 -19.44
N ARG A 10 8.62 -2.48 -19.34
CA ARG A 10 9.78 -2.46 -20.26
C ARG A 10 11.04 -3.01 -19.57
N GLY A 11 11.61 -4.07 -20.14
CA GLY A 11 12.98 -4.54 -19.88
C GLY A 11 13.35 -4.62 -18.39
N LEU A 12 14.23 -3.71 -17.95
CA LEU A 12 14.75 -3.64 -16.57
C LEU A 12 13.67 -3.54 -15.48
N GLN A 13 12.46 -3.08 -15.81
CA GLN A 13 11.36 -3.00 -14.85
C GLN A 13 10.92 -4.39 -14.36
N TRP A 14 11.06 -5.44 -15.21
CA TRP A 14 10.85 -6.82 -14.78
C TRP A 14 11.87 -7.26 -13.72
N PHE A 15 13.11 -6.83 -13.86
CA PHE A 15 14.16 -7.12 -12.88
C PHE A 15 13.87 -6.40 -11.56
N ALA A 16 13.46 -5.13 -11.61
CA ALA A 16 13.02 -4.39 -10.42
C ALA A 16 11.83 -5.05 -9.71
N ILE A 17 10.84 -5.54 -10.47
CA ILE A 17 9.71 -6.30 -9.91
C ILE A 17 10.19 -7.61 -9.26
N GLY A 18 11.07 -8.36 -9.93
CA GLY A 18 11.60 -9.60 -9.36
C GLY A 18 12.36 -9.37 -8.06
N LEU A 19 13.27 -8.38 -8.05
CA LEU A 19 14.06 -8.01 -6.89
C LEU A 19 13.19 -7.52 -5.72
N SER A 20 12.15 -6.77 -6.04
CA SER A 20 11.11 -6.31 -5.11
C SER A 20 10.35 -7.46 -4.45
N VAL A 21 9.93 -8.46 -5.23
CA VAL A 21 9.22 -9.65 -4.71
C VAL A 21 10.13 -10.44 -3.80
N VAL A 22 11.38 -10.69 -4.22
CA VAL A 22 12.36 -11.40 -3.40
C VAL A 22 12.63 -10.63 -2.11
N GLY A 23 12.89 -9.32 -2.19
CA GLY A 23 13.12 -8.48 -1.01
C GLY A 23 11.95 -8.50 -0.03
N LEU A 24 10.71 -8.44 -0.53
CA LEU A 24 9.51 -8.56 0.30
C LEU A 24 9.43 -9.91 1.00
N LEU A 25 9.77 -11.02 0.32
CA LEU A 25 9.79 -12.36 0.93
C LEU A 25 10.82 -12.48 2.06
N PHE A 26 11.95 -11.77 1.96
CA PHE A 26 12.97 -11.73 3.01
C PHE A 26 12.54 -10.91 4.23
N ILE A 27 11.80 -9.80 4.03
CA ILE A 27 11.23 -9.03 5.15
C ILE A 27 10.10 -9.80 5.83
N LEU A 28 9.31 -10.57 5.08
CA LEU A 28 8.21 -11.38 5.61
C LEU A 28 8.70 -12.71 6.23
N GLU A 29 9.76 -12.68 7.03
CA GLU A 29 10.45 -13.84 7.64
C GLU A 29 9.51 -14.98 8.09
N PRO A 30 9.96 -16.25 7.97
CA PRO A 30 9.22 -17.26 7.22
C PRO A 30 7.80 -17.36 7.74
N LEU A 31 6.83 -17.08 6.85
CA LEU A 31 5.40 -17.36 7.02
C LEU A 31 5.19 -18.53 7.99
N ASN A 32 5.01 -18.22 9.27
CA ASN A 32 4.19 -19.04 10.14
C ASN A 32 2.83 -18.96 9.44
N MET A 33 2.59 -19.88 8.50
CA MET A 33 1.40 -19.99 7.66
C MET A 33 0.19 -20.42 8.52
N GLN A 34 0.10 -19.83 9.71
CA GLN A 34 -1.01 -19.89 10.62
C GLN A 34 -2.09 -19.01 10.00
N GLY A 35 -3.04 -19.66 9.34
CA GLY A 35 -4.12 -18.99 8.63
C GLY A 35 -4.91 -19.99 7.81
N THR A 36 -6.23 -19.89 7.89
CA THR A 36 -7.12 -20.74 7.10
C THR A 36 -7.02 -20.39 5.61
N ILE A 37 -7.44 -21.31 4.74
CA ILE A 37 -7.54 -21.04 3.30
C ILE A 37 -8.39 -19.79 3.04
N ALA A 38 -9.47 -19.60 3.82
CA ALA A 38 -10.33 -18.42 3.73
C ALA A 38 -9.55 -17.11 3.98
N SER A 39 -8.68 -17.08 5.00
CA SER A 39 -7.83 -15.91 5.32
C SER A 39 -6.92 -15.54 4.13
N LYS A 40 -6.31 -16.55 3.50
CA LYS A 40 -5.42 -16.37 2.35
C LYS A 40 -6.17 -15.87 1.12
N LEU A 41 -7.37 -16.40 0.86
CA LEU A 41 -8.24 -15.96 -0.23
C LEU A 41 -8.69 -14.51 -0.02
N LEU A 42 -9.08 -14.14 1.21
CA LEU A 42 -9.46 -12.76 1.54
C LEU A 42 -8.30 -11.79 1.33
N ALA A 43 -7.07 -12.14 1.75
CA ALA A 43 -5.89 -11.31 1.51
C ALA A 43 -5.61 -11.11 0.00
N MET A 44 -5.76 -12.17 -0.80
CA MET A 44 -5.62 -12.08 -2.26
C MET A 44 -6.70 -11.18 -2.88
N LEU A 45 -7.96 -11.36 -2.46
CA LEU A 45 -9.08 -10.53 -2.93
C LEU A 45 -8.90 -9.06 -2.54
N ALA A 46 -8.36 -8.78 -1.36
CA ALA A 46 -8.03 -7.42 -0.94
C ALA A 46 -6.96 -6.81 -1.86
N GLY A 47 -5.89 -7.54 -2.18
CA GLY A 47 -4.86 -7.09 -3.11
C GLY A 47 -5.40 -6.83 -4.53
N VAL A 48 -6.25 -7.72 -5.06
CA VAL A 48 -6.90 -7.55 -6.36
C VAL A 48 -7.83 -6.34 -6.36
N SER A 49 -8.62 -6.16 -5.29
CA SER A 49 -9.53 -5.03 -5.13
C SER A 49 -8.76 -3.70 -5.08
N TRP A 50 -7.62 -3.67 -4.37
CA TRP A 50 -6.74 -2.51 -4.33
C TRP A 50 -6.16 -2.15 -5.71
N ALA A 51 -5.66 -3.15 -6.43
CA ALA A 51 -5.13 -2.96 -7.77
C ALA A 51 -6.21 -2.49 -8.76
N ALA A 52 -7.41 -3.07 -8.69
CA ALA A 52 -8.56 -2.65 -9.49
C ALA A 52 -8.99 -1.22 -9.16
N GLY A 53 -9.11 -0.88 -7.88
CA GLY A 53 -9.45 0.47 -7.41
C GLY A 53 -8.45 1.52 -7.90
N SER A 54 -7.14 1.21 -7.83
CA SER A 54 -6.08 2.10 -8.33
C SER A 54 -6.18 2.34 -9.84
N ILE A 55 -6.49 1.29 -10.63
CA ILE A 55 -6.70 1.41 -12.08
C ILE A 55 -7.96 2.23 -12.39
N VAL A 56 -9.07 1.98 -11.70
CA VAL A 56 -10.33 2.71 -11.89
C VAL A 56 -10.16 4.18 -11.53
N ALA A 57 -9.53 4.48 -10.40
CA ALA A 57 -9.25 5.86 -9.98
C ALA A 57 -8.42 6.61 -11.02
N LYS A 58 -7.40 5.96 -11.59
CA LYS A 58 -6.59 6.54 -12.67
C LYS A 58 -7.41 6.80 -13.94
N LYS A 59 -8.17 5.80 -14.42
CA LYS A 59 -9.03 5.94 -15.61
C LYS A 59 -10.12 7.00 -15.45
N LEU A 60 -10.73 7.07 -14.28
CA LEU A 60 -11.83 8.02 -14.03
C LEU A 60 -11.31 9.45 -14.13
N ARG A 61 -10.10 9.71 -13.65
CA ARG A 61 -9.46 11.02 -13.72
C ARG A 61 -8.92 11.39 -15.10
N GLU A 62 -8.53 10.41 -15.91
CA GLU A 62 -8.20 10.66 -17.33
C GLU A 62 -9.44 11.11 -18.13
N LYS A 63 -10.64 10.67 -17.74
CA LYS A 63 -11.89 10.95 -18.46
C LYS A 63 -12.65 12.16 -17.95
N VAL A 64 -12.49 12.49 -16.67
CA VAL A 64 -13.25 13.54 -15.99
C VAL A 64 -12.26 14.36 -15.17
N GLU A 65 -12.29 15.69 -15.33
CA GLU A 65 -11.57 16.61 -14.46
C GLU A 65 -12.22 16.63 -13.07
N LEU A 66 -11.96 15.59 -12.30
CA LEU A 66 -12.39 15.49 -10.91
C LEU A 66 -11.33 16.10 -10.01
N ASP A 67 -11.77 17.00 -9.15
CA ASP A 67 -10.97 17.46 -8.03
C ASP A 67 -10.55 16.27 -7.14
N LEU A 68 -9.27 16.24 -6.78
CA LEU A 68 -8.63 15.14 -6.07
C LEU A 68 -9.21 14.97 -4.66
N LEU A 69 -9.60 16.10 -4.03
CA LEU A 69 -10.27 16.08 -2.74
C LEU A 69 -11.68 15.49 -2.86
N SER A 70 -12.44 15.88 -3.88
CA SER A 70 -13.79 15.33 -4.13
C SER A 70 -13.77 13.82 -4.36
N LEU A 71 -12.85 13.32 -5.21
CA LEU A 71 -12.70 11.88 -5.43
C LEU A 71 -12.35 11.15 -4.12
N THR A 72 -11.46 11.74 -3.31
CA THR A 72 -11.07 11.16 -2.01
C THR A 72 -12.24 11.14 -1.02
N ALA A 73 -12.98 12.23 -0.92
CA ALA A 73 -14.11 12.32 -0.01
C ALA A 73 -15.19 11.29 -0.37
N TRP A 74 -15.59 11.22 -1.65
CA TRP A 74 -16.64 10.29 -2.08
C TRP A 74 -16.20 8.83 -1.98
N GLN A 75 -14.97 8.48 -2.36
CA GLN A 75 -14.50 7.10 -2.21
C GLN A 75 -14.47 6.67 -0.73
N THR A 76 -14.08 7.56 0.19
CA THR A 76 -14.02 7.26 1.62
C THR A 76 -15.42 7.11 2.19
N VAL A 77 -16.37 7.96 1.80
CA VAL A 77 -17.78 7.85 2.22
C VAL A 77 -18.38 6.52 1.75
N PHE A 78 -18.25 6.20 0.46
CA PHE A 78 -18.77 4.93 -0.07
C PHE A 78 -18.06 3.71 0.53
N GLY A 79 -16.76 3.80 0.78
CA GLY A 79 -15.99 2.74 1.44
C GLY A 79 -16.35 2.56 2.91
N ALA A 80 -16.79 3.62 3.60
CA ALA A 80 -17.22 3.55 4.99
C ALA A 80 -18.54 2.77 5.17
N ILE A 81 -19.44 2.81 4.18
CA ILE A 81 -20.75 2.12 4.25
C ILE A 81 -20.61 0.62 4.55
N PRO A 82 -19.88 -0.19 3.77
CA PRO A 82 -19.72 -1.61 4.08
C PRO A 82 -18.95 -1.85 5.38
N LEU A 83 -18.01 -0.96 5.75
CA LEU A 83 -17.28 -1.07 7.02
C LEU A 83 -18.20 -0.85 8.22
N VAL A 84 -19.14 0.11 8.15
CA VAL A 84 -20.15 0.34 9.19
C VAL A 84 -21.08 -0.87 9.30
N VAL A 85 -21.51 -1.44 8.17
CA VAL A 85 -22.34 -2.67 8.19
C VAL A 85 -21.59 -3.82 8.86
N ILE A 86 -20.31 -4.04 8.52
CA ILE A 86 -19.48 -5.05 9.17
C ILE A 86 -19.33 -4.78 10.66
N ALA A 87 -19.08 -3.52 11.06
CA ALA A 87 -18.94 -3.14 12.46
C ALA A 87 -20.20 -3.41 13.29
N LEU A 88 -21.39 -3.33 12.68
CA LEU A 88 -22.67 -3.64 13.34
C LEU A 88 -22.96 -5.15 13.40
N LEU A 89 -22.48 -5.93 12.42
CA LEU A 89 -22.76 -7.36 12.31
C LEU A 89 -21.73 -8.24 13.04
N VAL A 90 -20.48 -7.78 13.13
CA VAL A 90 -19.38 -8.54 13.74
C VAL A 90 -19.27 -8.18 15.21
N PRO A 91 -19.46 -9.16 16.13
CA PRO A 91 -19.27 -8.92 17.56
C PRO A 91 -17.87 -8.38 17.84
N SER A 92 -17.80 -7.26 18.55
CA SER A 92 -16.56 -6.61 18.93
C SER A 92 -16.61 -6.14 20.39
N GLN A 93 -15.44 -5.95 20.98
CA GLN A 93 -15.34 -5.40 22.33
C GLN A 93 -15.85 -3.94 22.34
N PRO A 94 -16.51 -3.48 23.42
CA PRO A 94 -16.97 -2.11 23.52
C PRO A 94 -15.79 -1.12 23.48
N ILE A 95 -16.02 0.04 22.88
CA ILE A 95 -14.99 1.08 22.74
C ILE A 95 -14.69 1.68 24.11
N VAL A 96 -13.43 1.56 24.55
CA VAL A 96 -12.92 2.23 25.76
C VAL A 96 -12.35 3.59 25.38
N TRP A 97 -13.17 4.62 25.53
CA TRP A 97 -12.77 6.00 25.27
C TRP A 97 -11.72 6.46 26.27
N SER A 98 -10.49 6.60 25.82
CA SER A 98 -9.36 7.07 26.62
C SER A 98 -8.54 8.08 25.82
N ALA A 99 -7.78 8.95 26.51
CA ALA A 99 -6.91 9.92 25.82
C ALA A 99 -5.90 9.24 24.86
N PRO A 100 -5.25 8.11 25.21
CA PRO A 100 -4.40 7.38 24.27
C PRO A 100 -5.17 6.85 23.05
N PHE A 101 -6.39 6.34 23.25
CA PHE A 101 -7.24 5.87 22.14
C PHE A 101 -7.60 7.01 21.19
N ILE A 102 -8.01 8.17 21.73
CA ILE A 102 -8.34 9.35 20.91
C ILE A 102 -7.10 9.81 20.13
N GLY A 103 -5.92 9.83 20.77
CA GLY A 103 -4.66 10.17 20.11
C GLY A 103 -4.33 9.22 18.95
N ALA A 104 -4.44 7.91 19.17
CA ALA A 104 -4.22 6.89 18.14
C ALA A 104 -5.26 7.00 17.00
N LEU A 105 -6.53 7.29 17.33
CA LEU A 105 -7.59 7.48 16.34
C LEU A 105 -7.33 8.71 15.47
N VAL A 106 -6.99 9.84 16.07
CA VAL A 106 -6.67 11.09 15.33
C VAL A 106 -5.46 10.89 14.43
N TYR A 107 -4.41 10.23 14.94
CA TYR A 107 -3.24 9.87 14.14
C TYR A 107 -3.59 8.93 12.97
N ASN A 108 -4.45 7.94 13.20
CA ASN A 108 -4.85 7.03 12.13
C ASN A 108 -5.69 7.71 11.05
N VAL A 109 -6.64 8.57 11.45
CA VAL A 109 -7.58 9.24 10.54
C VAL A 109 -6.89 10.33 9.73
N ILE A 110 -6.10 11.20 10.36
CA ILE A 110 -5.55 12.39 9.69
C ILE A 110 -4.28 12.04 8.90
N PRO A 111 -3.11 11.79 9.52
CA PRO A 111 -1.90 11.46 8.75
C PRO A 111 -1.97 10.06 8.12
N GLY A 112 -2.48 9.06 8.85
CA GLY A 112 -2.48 7.67 8.39
C GLY A 112 -3.42 7.38 7.22
N THR A 113 -4.52 8.13 7.10
CA THR A 113 -5.57 7.87 6.09
C THR A 113 -5.77 9.06 5.17
N ALA A 114 -6.23 10.21 5.68
CA ALA A 114 -6.62 11.34 4.83
C ALA A 114 -5.43 11.89 4.03
N ILE A 115 -4.33 12.23 4.70
CA ILE A 115 -3.14 12.78 4.05
C ILE A 115 -2.49 11.72 3.16
N ALA A 116 -2.32 10.50 3.66
CA ALA A 116 -1.74 9.38 2.90
C ALA A 116 -2.50 9.10 1.61
N MET A 117 -3.84 9.08 1.65
CA MET A 117 -4.68 8.82 0.47
C MET A 117 -4.62 9.97 -0.55
N LEU A 118 -4.59 11.23 -0.08
CA LEU A 118 -4.38 12.39 -0.96
C LEU A 118 -3.02 12.31 -1.68
N LEU A 119 -1.95 12.00 -0.93
CA LEU A 119 -0.62 11.81 -1.50
C LEU A 119 -0.57 10.62 -2.47
N TRP A 120 -1.25 9.53 -2.15
CA TRP A 120 -1.36 8.37 -3.03
C TRP A 120 -2.04 8.72 -4.36
N LEU A 121 -3.19 9.39 -4.33
CA LEU A 121 -3.88 9.81 -5.55
C LEU A 121 -3.08 10.86 -6.33
N PHE A 122 -2.31 11.70 -5.64
CA PHE A 122 -1.40 12.64 -6.27
C PHE A 122 -0.29 11.90 -7.02
N VAL A 123 0.35 10.92 -6.37
CA VAL A 123 1.40 10.09 -6.98
C VAL A 123 0.85 9.27 -8.15
N LEU A 124 -0.32 8.64 -7.99
CA LEU A 124 -0.99 7.91 -9.08
C LEU A 124 -1.32 8.78 -10.29
N ASN A 125 -1.51 10.10 -10.09
CA ASN A 125 -1.73 11.04 -11.17
C ASN A 125 -0.45 11.35 -11.96
N ARG A 126 0.67 11.41 -11.24
CA ARG A 126 1.95 11.88 -11.77
C ARG A 126 2.78 10.73 -12.32
N LEU A 127 2.60 9.52 -11.82
CA LEU A 127 3.39 8.34 -12.16
C LEU A 127 2.53 7.25 -12.82
N SER A 128 3.20 6.32 -13.50
CA SER A 128 2.57 5.08 -13.96
C SER A 128 2.09 4.26 -12.75
N ALA A 129 1.01 3.49 -12.91
CA ALA A 129 0.51 2.66 -11.81
C ALA A 129 1.54 1.62 -11.38
N GLY A 130 2.37 1.13 -12.31
CA GLY A 130 3.48 0.23 -12.01
C GLY A 130 4.59 0.89 -11.17
N THR A 131 5.00 2.10 -11.54
CA THR A 131 6.02 2.86 -10.79
C THR A 131 5.52 3.22 -9.39
N ALA A 132 4.28 3.69 -9.27
CA ALA A 132 3.67 4.00 -7.98
C ALA A 132 3.56 2.75 -7.08
N GLY A 133 3.13 1.62 -7.66
CA GLY A 133 3.04 0.34 -6.95
C GLY A 133 4.39 -0.17 -6.45
N LEU A 134 5.44 -0.09 -7.26
CA LEU A 134 6.81 -0.40 -6.80
C LEU A 134 7.23 0.51 -5.64
N GLY A 135 6.92 1.80 -5.74
CA GLY A 135 7.15 2.77 -4.66
C GLY A 135 6.50 2.39 -3.32
N MET A 136 5.34 1.73 -3.33
CA MET A 136 4.68 1.27 -2.09
C MET A 136 5.50 0.22 -1.33
N LEU A 137 6.45 -0.46 -1.97
CA LEU A 137 7.34 -1.41 -1.28
C LEU A 137 8.34 -0.72 -0.34
N MET A 138 8.46 0.61 -0.37
CA MET A 138 9.10 1.34 0.71
C MET A 138 8.39 1.18 2.05
N THR A 139 7.08 0.89 2.05
CA THR A 139 6.27 0.77 3.28
C THR A 139 6.86 -0.24 4.27
N PRO A 140 7.14 -1.51 3.92
CA PRO A 140 7.78 -2.45 4.84
C PRO A 140 9.16 -1.99 5.31
N VAL A 141 9.97 -1.36 4.45
CA VAL A 141 11.29 -0.83 4.84
C VAL A 141 11.15 0.26 5.90
N VAL A 142 10.25 1.22 5.69
CA VAL A 142 9.94 2.28 6.66
C VAL A 142 9.33 1.68 7.94
N GLY A 143 8.51 0.65 7.82
CA GLY A 143 7.91 -0.07 8.94
C GLY A 143 8.96 -0.72 9.85
N VAL A 144 9.91 -1.46 9.28
CA VAL A 144 11.03 -2.07 10.02
C VAL A 144 11.89 -1.01 10.70
N LEU A 145 12.23 0.08 9.98
CA LEU A 145 13.01 1.18 10.56
C LEU A 145 12.26 1.89 11.70
N ALA A 146 10.94 2.08 11.57
CA ALA A 146 10.12 2.68 12.61
C ALA A 146 10.02 1.76 13.83
N ALA A 147 9.84 0.45 13.64
CA ALA A 147 9.84 -0.53 14.72
C ALA A 147 11.19 -0.54 15.46
N TRP A 148 12.30 -0.49 14.73
CA TRP A 148 13.62 -0.40 15.34
C TRP A 148 13.81 0.88 16.17
N LEU A 149 13.43 2.03 15.62
CA LEU A 149 13.60 3.32 16.29
C LEU A 149 12.65 3.52 17.49
N GLN A 150 11.40 3.06 17.38
CA GLN A 150 10.35 3.34 18.35
C GLN A 150 10.19 2.22 19.39
N LEU A 151 10.36 0.96 18.97
CA LEU A 151 10.17 -0.22 19.82
C LEU A 151 11.51 -0.87 20.23
N GLY A 152 12.62 -0.50 19.59
CA GLY A 152 13.93 -1.09 19.85
C GLY A 152 14.13 -2.48 19.23
N GLU A 153 13.23 -2.90 18.34
CA GLU A 153 13.30 -4.19 17.63
C GLU A 153 14.44 -4.14 16.60
N GLN A 154 15.56 -4.79 16.89
CA GLN A 154 16.70 -4.79 15.97
C GLN A 154 16.39 -5.63 14.73
N PRO A 155 16.53 -5.07 13.51
CA PRO A 155 16.23 -5.80 12.31
C PRO A 155 17.19 -6.99 12.14
N GLY A 156 16.61 -8.15 11.84
CA GLY A 156 17.35 -9.37 11.55
C GLY A 156 18.18 -9.26 10.27
N LEU A 157 19.10 -10.22 10.06
CA LEU A 157 19.92 -10.25 8.84
C LEU A 157 19.05 -10.44 7.57
N THR A 158 18.02 -11.26 7.67
CA THR A 158 17.02 -11.53 6.61
C THR A 158 16.24 -10.27 6.24
N GLU A 159 15.71 -9.55 7.23
CA GLU A 159 15.02 -8.27 7.05
C GLU A 159 15.96 -7.23 6.42
N ALA A 160 17.21 -7.15 6.89
CA ALA A 160 18.21 -6.26 6.32
C ALA A 160 18.50 -6.55 4.84
N ILE A 161 18.66 -7.83 4.48
CA ILE A 161 18.80 -8.25 3.07
C ILE A 161 17.56 -7.83 2.27
N GLY A 162 16.37 -8.09 2.80
CA GLY A 162 15.11 -7.72 2.16
C GLY A 162 14.98 -6.22 1.89
N MET A 163 15.35 -5.39 2.87
CA MET A 163 15.37 -3.92 2.73
C MET A 163 16.34 -3.48 1.63
N VAL A 164 17.56 -4.04 1.59
CA VAL A 164 18.56 -3.71 0.56
C VAL A 164 18.05 -4.07 -0.84
N LEU A 165 17.41 -5.23 -1.00
CA LEU A 165 16.85 -5.67 -2.28
C LEU A 165 15.73 -4.72 -2.77
N ILE A 166 14.83 -4.30 -1.87
CA ILE A 166 13.77 -3.34 -2.21
C ILE A 166 14.37 -1.99 -2.60
N LEU A 167 15.34 -1.47 -1.84
CA LEU A 167 16.01 -0.21 -2.15
C LEU A 167 16.71 -0.27 -3.51
N ALA A 168 17.43 -1.35 -3.79
CA ALA A 168 18.06 -1.57 -5.09
C ALA A 168 17.03 -1.61 -6.23
N ALA A 169 15.88 -2.27 -6.02
CA ALA A 169 14.82 -2.33 -7.02
C ALA A 169 14.25 -0.95 -7.35
N LEU A 170 14.07 -0.12 -6.33
CA LEU A 170 13.55 1.24 -6.47
C LEU A 170 14.56 2.16 -7.15
N VAL A 171 15.84 2.07 -6.80
CA VAL A 171 16.91 2.82 -7.48
C VAL A 171 16.95 2.46 -8.96
N LEU A 172 16.91 1.16 -9.30
CA LEU A 172 16.89 0.70 -10.69
C LEU A 172 15.67 1.24 -11.45
N ASN A 173 14.48 1.18 -10.84
CA ASN A 173 13.26 1.69 -11.43
C ASN A 173 13.28 3.23 -11.61
N SER A 174 13.87 3.97 -10.65
CA SER A 174 14.04 5.42 -10.73
C SER A 174 15.01 5.82 -11.84
N LEU A 175 16.17 5.16 -11.92
CA LEU A 175 17.15 5.38 -12.99
C LEU A 175 16.58 5.09 -14.38
N GLN A 176 15.71 4.08 -14.50
CA GLN A 176 15.03 3.78 -15.76
C GLN A 176 13.99 4.85 -16.12
N ALA A 177 13.28 5.41 -15.13
CA ALA A 177 12.34 6.49 -15.34
C ALA A 177 13.02 7.79 -15.78
N LEU A 178 14.19 8.11 -15.23
CA LEU A 178 15.00 9.29 -15.63
C LEU A 178 15.60 9.18 -17.03
N ARG A 179 15.73 7.97 -17.59
CA ARG A 179 16.26 7.74 -18.94
C ARG A 179 15.19 7.83 -20.04
N GLN A 180 13.91 7.94 -19.67
CA GLN A 180 12.78 8.06 -20.61
C GLN A 180 12.32 9.51 -20.70
#